data_AF-A0A959GYA1-F1
#
_entry.id   AF-A0A959GYA1-F1
#
_cell.length_a   1.000
_cell.length_b   1.000
_cell.length_c   1.000
_cell.angle_alpha   90.00
_cell.angle_beta   90.00
_cell.angle_gamma   90.00
#
_symmetry.space_group_name_H-M   'P 1'
#
loop_
_entity.id
_entity.type
_entity.pdbx_description
1 polymer ?
#
loop_
_entity_poly.entity_id
_entity_poly.type
_entity_poly.pdbx_seq_one_letter_code
_entity_poly.pdbx_strand_id
1 'polypeptide(L)'
;ERDNAFAFNLATFYFEKQDFSNALRTLQNVEFTDITYHVGAKIMQMKAFCLLGEWEALHSLLDATEQFLRRNKSLSAFGKTTNLNFIRIVRQIQQWQERSPAVHRGKKEQERLDLIEKAASLKPLSNKDWVLKILEELR
;
A
#
# COMPACT_ATOMS: atom_id res chain seq x y z
N GLU A 1 -2.97 19.56 13.96
CA GLU A 1 -1.83 19.30 13.04
C GLU A 1 -0.58 18.75 13.72
N ARG A 2 -0.08 19.35 14.82
CA ARG A 2 1.12 18.86 15.54
C ARG A 2 1.00 17.39 15.97
N ASP A 3 -0.15 16.99 16.49
CA ASP A 3 -0.37 15.62 16.97
C ASP A 3 -0.40 14.60 15.81
N ASN A 4 -0.96 14.97 14.66
CA ASN A 4 -0.95 14.14 13.45
C ASN A 4 0.44 13.96 12.88
N ALA A 5 1.22 15.04 12.80
CA ALA A 5 2.60 14.97 12.38
C ALA A 5 3.43 14.11 13.33
N PHE A 6 3.24 14.26 14.64
CA PHE A 6 3.92 13.44 15.65
C PHE A 6 3.56 11.95 15.52
N ALA A 7 2.27 11.62 15.46
CA ALA A 7 1.80 10.24 15.32
C ALA A 7 2.27 9.61 14.00
N PHE A 8 2.19 10.35 12.88
CA PHE A 8 2.66 9.87 11.58
C PHE A 8 4.18 9.63 11.56
N ASN A 9 4.96 10.55 12.14
CA ASN A 9 6.42 10.40 12.23
C ASN A 9 6.82 9.25 13.14
N LEU A 10 6.11 9.06 14.26
CA LEU A 10 6.33 7.92 15.16
C LEU A 10 5.99 6.59 14.47
N ALA A 11 4.89 6.53 13.73
CA ALA A 11 4.55 5.35 12.93
C ALA A 11 5.61 5.08 11.86
N THR A 12 6.13 6.13 11.22
CA THR A 12 7.23 6.04 10.24
C THR A 12 8.48 5.47 10.91
N PHE A 13 8.85 5.96 12.09
CA PHE A 13 9.98 5.43 12.85
C PHE A 13 9.84 3.92 13.14
N TYR A 14 8.66 3.47 13.61
CA TYR A 14 8.41 2.03 13.81
C TYR A 14 8.47 1.24 12.51
N PHE A 15 7.91 1.79 11.43
CA PHE A 15 7.92 1.16 10.11
C PHE A 15 9.35 0.94 9.59
N GLU A 16 10.23 1.93 9.71
CA GLU A 16 11.65 1.83 9.33
C GLU A 16 12.43 0.83 10.21
N LYS A 17 11.97 0.60 11.45
CA LYS A 17 12.49 -0.45 12.34
C LYS A 17 11.90 -1.83 12.06
N GLN A 18 11.07 -1.98 11.03
CA GLN A 18 10.32 -3.19 10.71
C GLN A 18 9.35 -3.64 11.82
N ASP A 19 9.00 -2.73 12.74
CA ASP A 19 8.02 -2.96 13.79
C ASP A 19 6.63 -2.55 13.28
N PHE A 20 6.10 -3.37 12.36
CA PHE A 20 4.86 -3.07 11.66
C PHE A 20 3.65 -3.06 12.60
N SER A 21 3.65 -3.88 13.66
CA SER A 21 2.58 -3.91 14.65
C SER A 21 2.48 -2.60 15.43
N ASN A 22 3.60 -2.04 15.90
CA ASN A 22 3.59 -0.75 16.59
C ASN A 22 3.35 0.43 15.62
N ALA A 23 3.81 0.33 14.37
CA ALA A 23 3.45 1.28 13.33
C ALA A 23 1.93 1.34 13.14
N LEU A 24 1.28 0.19 12.95
CA LEU A 24 -0.17 0.07 12.78
C LEU A 24 -0.94 0.60 14.01
N ARG A 25 -0.49 0.28 15.22
CA ARG A 25 -1.09 0.80 16.47
C ARG A 25 -0.99 2.32 16.55
N THR A 26 0.16 2.88 16.20
CA THR A 26 0.36 4.34 16.23
C THR A 26 -0.55 5.05 15.23
N LEU A 27 -0.80 4.45 14.06
CA LEU A 27 -1.69 5.01 13.04
C LEU A 27 -3.18 5.04 13.43
N GLN A 28 -3.59 4.29 14.46
CA GLN A 28 -4.97 4.37 14.99
C GLN A 28 -5.26 5.72 15.65
N ASN A 29 -4.22 6.42 16.11
CA ASN A 29 -4.33 7.70 16.83
C ASN A 29 -4.19 8.93 15.93
N VAL A 30 -4.06 8.75 14.60
CA VAL A 30 -3.96 9.87 13.66
C VAL A 30 -5.34 10.45 13.42
N GLU A 31 -5.58 11.68 13.84
CA GLU A 31 -6.79 12.41 13.49
C GLU A 31 -6.70 12.86 12.03
N PHE A 32 -7.62 12.40 11.19
CA PHE A 32 -7.54 12.62 9.74
C PHE A 32 -8.03 14.02 9.29
N THR A 33 -7.54 15.08 9.94
CA THR A 33 -7.91 16.47 9.62
C THR A 33 -7.30 16.95 8.31
N ASP A 34 -6.12 16.44 7.94
CA ASP A 34 -5.43 16.74 6.69
C ASP A 34 -5.43 15.50 5.78
N ILE A 35 -5.84 15.70 4.53
CA ILE A 35 -6.01 14.63 3.54
C ILE A 35 -4.69 13.94 3.16
N THR A 36 -3.58 14.67 3.16
CA THR A 36 -2.25 14.15 2.82
C THR A 36 -1.77 13.19 3.89
N TYR A 37 -1.91 13.55 5.17
CA TYR A 37 -1.59 12.66 6.29
C TYR A 37 -2.50 11.43 6.29
N HIS A 38 -3.79 11.60 6.00
CA HIS A 38 -4.70 10.47 5.90
C HIS A 38 -4.28 9.49 4.79
N VAL A 39 -4.00 9.98 3.58
CA VAL A 39 -3.56 9.13 2.47
C VAL A 39 -2.22 8.48 2.78
N GLY A 40 -1.27 9.21 3.36
CA GLY A 40 0.02 8.68 3.79
C GLY A 40 -0.12 7.55 4.82
N ALA A 41 -0.97 7.73 5.83
CA ALA A 41 -1.27 6.72 6.83
C ALA A 41 -1.87 5.45 6.20
N LYS A 42 -2.83 5.61 5.28
CA LYS A 42 -3.44 4.47 4.57
C LYS A 42 -2.42 3.71 3.73
N ILE A 43 -1.52 4.40 3.04
CA ILE A 43 -0.42 3.78 2.31
C ILE A 43 0.47 2.97 3.27
N MET A 44 0.85 3.54 4.41
CA MET A 44 1.70 2.83 5.39
C MET A 44 1.00 1.59 5.94
N GLN A 45 -0.30 1.67 6.25
CA GLN A 45 -1.11 0.53 6.68
C GLN A 45 -1.13 -0.58 5.61
N MET A 46 -1.33 -0.23 4.33
CA MET A 46 -1.29 -1.19 3.22
C MET A 46 0.06 -1.90 3.13
N LYS A 47 1.16 -1.14 3.20
CA LYS A 47 2.51 -1.72 3.16
C LYS A 47 2.75 -2.66 4.33
N ALA A 48 2.34 -2.27 5.54
CA ALA A 48 2.47 -3.08 6.75
C ALA A 48 1.68 -4.39 6.62
N PHE A 49 0.43 -4.34 6.16
CA PHE A 49 -0.37 -5.57 5.96
C PHE A 49 0.22 -6.49 4.89
N CYS A 50 0.75 -5.95 3.78
CA CYS A 50 1.50 -6.74 2.80
C CYS A 50 2.70 -7.46 3.43
N LEU A 51 3.51 -6.75 4.22
CA LEU A 51 4.73 -7.29 4.84
C LEU A 51 4.43 -8.32 5.93
N LEU A 52 3.30 -8.18 6.62
CA LEU A 52 2.82 -9.13 7.63
C LEU A 52 2.08 -10.34 7.03
N GLY A 53 1.76 -10.32 5.73
CA GLY A 53 0.94 -11.35 5.10
C GLY A 53 -0.54 -11.31 5.51
N GLU A 54 -1.01 -10.17 6.04
CA GLU A 54 -2.38 -9.95 6.51
C GLU A 54 -3.29 -9.60 5.32
N TRP A 55 -3.48 -10.55 4.41
CA TRP A 55 -4.12 -10.32 3.11
C TRP A 55 -5.60 -9.93 3.20
N GLU A 56 -6.36 -10.47 4.17
CA GLU A 56 -7.76 -10.12 4.39
C GLU A 56 -7.92 -8.67 4.90
N ALA A 57 -7.06 -8.26 5.82
CA ALA A 57 -7.03 -6.88 6.32
C ALA A 57 -6.61 -5.91 5.21
N LEU A 58 -5.61 -6.30 4.41
CA LEU A 58 -5.20 -5.54 3.23
C LEU A 58 -6.35 -5.36 2.24
N HIS A 59 -7.07 -6.43 1.92
CA HIS A 59 -8.20 -6.40 0.99
C HIS A 59 -9.23 -5.35 1.39
N SER A 60 -9.69 -5.44 2.64
CA SER A 60 -10.68 -4.52 3.23
C SER A 60 -10.18 -3.07 3.20
N LEU A 61 -8.89 -2.86 3.51
CA LEU A 61 -8.29 -1.53 3.49
C LEU A 61 -8.19 -0.94 2.08
N LEU A 62 -7.84 -1.75 1.07
CA LEU A 62 -7.74 -1.30 -0.33
C LEU A 62 -9.10 -0.82 -0.84
N ASP A 63 -10.17 -1.57 -0.57
CA ASP A 63 -11.52 -1.22 -1.00
C ASP A 63 -12.02 0.05 -0.33
N ALA A 64 -11.88 0.15 0.99
CA ALA A 64 -12.25 1.33 1.75
C ALA A 64 -11.49 2.58 1.28
N THR A 65 -10.17 2.45 1.05
CA THR A 65 -9.32 3.57 0.64
C THR A 65 -9.60 3.99 -0.80
N GLU A 66 -9.86 3.04 -1.71
CA GLU A 66 -10.25 3.36 -3.08
C GLU A 66 -11.56 4.17 -3.11
N GLN A 67 -12.57 3.73 -2.37
CA GLN A 67 -13.85 4.42 -2.27
C GLN A 67 -13.67 5.83 -1.68
N PHE A 68 -12.88 5.94 -0.61
CA PHE A 68 -12.53 7.22 0.01
C PHE A 68 -11.87 8.17 -1.01
N LEU A 69 -10.81 7.71 -1.70
CA LEU A 69 -10.11 8.52 -2.68
C LEU A 69 -11.05 8.97 -3.79
N ARG A 70 -11.84 8.07 -4.37
CA ARG A 70 -12.80 8.39 -5.44
C ARG A 70 -13.78 9.49 -5.04
N ARG A 71 -14.28 9.47 -3.81
CA ARG A 71 -15.24 10.46 -3.27
C ARG A 71 -14.60 11.76 -2.82
N ASN A 72 -13.32 11.75 -2.43
CA ASN A 72 -12.63 12.93 -1.95
C ASN A 72 -12.48 14.00 -3.05
N LYS A 73 -12.82 15.25 -2.72
CA LYS A 73 -12.74 16.41 -3.62
C LYS A 73 -11.56 17.33 -3.33
N SER A 74 -10.91 17.17 -2.17
CA SER A 74 -9.79 18.00 -1.72
C SER A 74 -8.45 17.56 -2.32
N LEU A 75 -8.33 16.28 -2.69
CA LEU A 75 -7.11 15.76 -3.32
C LEU A 75 -7.04 16.19 -4.80
N SER A 76 -5.86 16.65 -5.24
CA SER A 76 -5.64 17.01 -6.65
C SER A 76 -5.91 15.82 -7.58
N ALA A 77 -6.27 16.10 -8.84
CA ALA A 77 -6.49 15.05 -9.84
C ALA A 77 -5.26 14.13 -10.01
N PHE A 78 -4.06 14.72 -10.00
CA PHE A 78 -2.81 13.97 -10.05
C PHE A 78 -2.62 13.09 -8.80
N GLY A 79 -2.82 13.66 -7.61
CA GLY A 79 -2.75 12.93 -6.33
C GLY A 79 -3.74 11.77 -6.27
N LYS A 80 -4.96 11.96 -6.78
CA LYS A 80 -5.97 10.91 -6.88
C LYS A 80 -5.51 9.79 -7.81
N THR A 81 -5.08 10.13 -9.03
CA THR A 81 -4.65 9.13 -10.02
C THR A 81 -3.46 8.32 -9.55
N THR A 82 -2.43 8.96 -8.97
CA THR A 82 -1.20 8.27 -8.53
C THR A 82 -1.44 7.30 -7.36
N ASN A 83 -2.38 7.61 -6.46
CA ASN A 83 -2.75 6.74 -5.34
C ASN A 83 -3.72 5.62 -5.76
N LEU A 84 -4.66 5.89 -6.67
CA LEU A 84 -5.52 4.84 -7.23
C LEU A 84 -4.72 3.82 -8.05
N ASN A 85 -3.72 4.28 -8.78
CA ASN A 85 -2.79 3.39 -9.48
C ASN A 85 -1.99 2.52 -8.50
N PHE A 86 -1.54 3.08 -7.37
CA PHE A 86 -0.88 2.31 -6.31
C PHE A 86 -1.81 1.24 -5.73
N ILE A 87 -3.04 1.59 -5.33
CA ILE A 87 -4.04 0.64 -4.81
C ILE A 87 -4.30 -0.49 -5.82
N ARG A 88 -4.43 -0.14 -7.11
CA ARG A 88 -4.62 -1.14 -8.17
C ARG A 88 -3.47 -2.13 -8.23
N ILE A 89 -2.22 -1.65 -8.15
CA ILE A 89 -1.05 -2.54 -8.18
C ILE A 89 -0.98 -3.40 -6.92
N VAL A 90 -1.19 -2.83 -5.74
CA VAL A 90 -1.19 -3.60 -4.47
C VAL A 90 -2.27 -4.68 -4.47
N ARG A 91 -3.46 -4.39 -4.99
CA ARG A 91 -4.52 -5.40 -5.17
C ARG A 91 -4.08 -6.55 -6.08
N GLN A 92 -3.32 -6.26 -7.13
CA GLN A 92 -2.78 -7.30 -8.01
C GLN A 92 -1.70 -8.14 -7.33
N ILE A 93 -0.86 -7.53 -6.49
CA ILE A 93 0.11 -8.24 -5.66
C ILE A 93 -0.59 -9.19 -4.69
N GLN A 94 -1.63 -8.71 -3.99
CA GLN A 94 -2.45 -9.53 -3.10
C GLN A 94 -3.04 -10.75 -3.84
N GLN A 95 -3.70 -10.51 -4.98
CA GLN A 95 -4.30 -11.58 -5.79
C GLN A 95 -3.27 -12.58 -6.31
N TRP A 96 -2.08 -12.11 -6.69
CA TRP A 96 -0.97 -12.96 -7.10
C TRP A 96 -0.43 -13.82 -5.94
N GLN A 97 -0.39 -13.27 -4.72
CA GLN A 97 0.03 -13.99 -3.52
C GLN A 97 -0.96 -15.09 -3.11
N GLU A 98 -2.26 -14.78 -3.09
CA GLU A 98 -3.34 -15.70 -2.70
C GLU A 98 -3.52 -16.88 -3.68
N ARG A 99 -3.01 -16.77 -4.92
CA ARG A 99 -3.06 -17.88 -5.89
C ARG A 99 -2.17 -19.04 -5.43
N SER A 100 -2.80 -20.22 -5.36
CA SER A 100 -2.17 -21.44 -4.85
C SER A 100 -0.93 -21.86 -5.69
N PRO A 101 0.25 -22.02 -5.08
CA PRO A 101 1.51 -22.27 -5.79
C PRO A 101 1.65 -23.70 -6.34
N ALA A 102 0.78 -24.64 -5.95
CA ALA A 102 1.03 -26.08 -6.11
C ALA A 102 1.04 -26.57 -7.57
N VAL A 103 0.46 -25.84 -8.53
CA VAL A 103 0.26 -26.36 -9.90
C VAL A 103 1.10 -25.61 -10.96
N HIS A 104 1.56 -24.37 -10.70
CA HIS A 104 2.19 -23.55 -11.74
C HIS A 104 3.26 -22.57 -11.24
N ARG A 105 4.35 -23.06 -10.63
CA ARG A 105 5.48 -22.21 -10.20
C ARG A 105 6.00 -21.29 -11.33
N GLY A 106 6.16 -21.82 -12.54
CA GLY A 106 6.61 -21.02 -13.70
C GLY A 106 5.61 -19.94 -14.12
N LYS A 107 4.31 -20.19 -13.99
CA LYS A 107 3.27 -19.18 -14.27
C LYS A 107 3.26 -18.10 -13.20
N LYS A 108 3.40 -18.46 -11.92
CA LYS A 108 3.46 -17.51 -10.80
C LYS A 108 4.67 -16.58 -10.94
N GLU A 109 5.80 -17.13 -11.38
CA GLU A 109 7.01 -16.36 -11.70
C GLU A 109 6.77 -15.37 -12.84
N GLN A 110 6.21 -15.84 -13.96
CA GLN A 110 5.91 -14.97 -15.10
C GLN A 110 4.94 -13.85 -14.72
N GLU A 111 3.87 -14.16 -13.99
CA GLU A 111 2.93 -13.15 -13.49
C GLU A 111 3.61 -12.10 -12.62
N ARG A 112 4.63 -12.49 -11.83
CA ARG A 112 5.45 -11.55 -11.04
C ARG A 112 6.26 -10.63 -11.94
N LEU A 113 6.92 -11.17 -12.98
CA LEU A 113 7.69 -10.38 -13.94
C LEU A 113 6.79 -9.39 -14.71
N ASP A 114 5.61 -9.83 -15.13
CA ASP A 114 4.62 -8.98 -15.80
C ASP A 114 4.15 -7.84 -14.87
N LEU A 115 3.97 -8.11 -13.57
CA LEU A 115 3.64 -7.09 -12.57
C LEU A 115 4.77 -6.09 -12.36
N ILE A 116 6.03 -6.54 -12.36
CA ILE A 116 7.21 -5.67 -12.27
C ILE A 116 7.27 -4.73 -13.48
N GLU A 117 7.13 -5.27 -14.70
CA GLU A 117 7.13 -4.47 -15.93
C GLU A 117 5.99 -3.44 -15.94
N LYS A 118 4.80 -3.87 -15.53
CA LYS A 118 3.64 -3.01 -15.41
C LYS A 118 3.85 -1.89 -14.39
N ALA A 119 4.39 -2.19 -13.21
CA ALA A 119 4.71 -1.18 -12.21
C ALA A 119 5.82 -0.23 -12.69
N ALA A 120 6.79 -0.74 -13.45
CA ALA A 120 7.86 0.06 -14.02
C ALA A 120 7.37 1.06 -15.08
N SER A 121 6.41 0.66 -15.92
CA SER A 121 5.86 1.46 -17.01
C SER A 121 4.71 2.39 -16.60
N LEU A 122 3.96 2.05 -15.55
CA LEU A 122 2.80 2.83 -15.10
C LEU A 122 3.20 4.21 -14.58
N LYS A 123 2.70 5.27 -15.24
CA LYS A 123 2.89 6.67 -14.84
C LYS A 123 1.54 7.41 -14.88
N PRO A 124 1.14 8.13 -13.81
CA PRO A 124 1.83 8.26 -12.53
C PRO A 124 1.61 7.05 -11.60
N LEU A 125 2.60 6.71 -10.78
CA LEU A 125 2.49 5.68 -9.74
C LEU A 125 3.21 6.16 -8.46
N SER A 126 2.47 6.26 -7.36
CA SER A 126 3.03 6.59 -6.06
C SER A 126 3.71 5.37 -5.45
N ASN A 127 4.73 5.58 -4.61
CA ASN A 127 5.44 4.51 -3.89
C ASN A 127 6.04 3.43 -4.81
N LYS A 128 6.41 3.80 -6.04
CA LYS A 128 6.93 2.88 -7.05
C LYS A 128 8.11 2.04 -6.55
N ASP A 129 9.07 2.66 -5.88
CA ASP A 129 10.26 1.96 -5.40
C ASP A 129 9.91 0.85 -4.40
N TRP A 130 8.92 1.11 -3.53
CA TRP A 130 8.43 0.09 -2.60
C TRP A 130 7.70 -1.05 -3.33
N VAL A 131 6.89 -0.73 -4.36
CA VAL A 131 6.19 -1.73 -5.18
C VAL A 131 7.19 -2.67 -5.87
N LEU A 132 8.26 -2.13 -6.44
CA LEU A 132 9.28 -2.93 -7.10
C LEU A 132 10.02 -3.80 -6.08
N LYS A 133 10.43 -3.22 -4.95
CA LYS A 133 11.09 -3.95 -3.87
C LYS A 133 10.25 -5.11 -3.34
N ILE A 134 8.97 -4.89 -3.04
CA ILE A 134 8.12 -5.95 -2.47
C ILE A 134 7.89 -7.10 -3.47
N LEU A 135 7.83 -6.81 -4.77
CA LEU A 135 7.75 -7.83 -5.83
C LEU A 135 9.05 -8.63 -5.98
N GLU A 136 10.20 -8.11 -5.53
CA GLU A 136 11.47 -8.86 -5.51
C GLU A 136 11.61 -9.73 -4.25
N GLU A 137 11.09 -9.24 -3.12
CA GLU A 137 11.14 -9.90 -1.81
C GLU A 137 10.13 -11.04 -1.68
N LEU A 138 8.92 -10.87 -2.22
CA LEU A 138 7.90 -11.91 -2.28
C LEU A 138 8.28 -12.95 -3.35
N ARG A 139 8.59 -14.19 -2.94
CA ARG A 139 8.92 -15.32 -3.84
C ARG A 139 7.97 -16.49 -3.68
#